data_AF-A0A5D0UQU4-F1
#
_entry.id   AF-A0A5D0UQU4-F1
#
_cell.length_a   1.000
_cell.length_b   1.000
_cell.length_c   1.000
_cell.angle_alpha   90.00
_cell.angle_beta   90.00
_cell.angle_gamma   90.00
#
_symmetry.space_group_name_H-M   'P 1'
#
loop_
_entity.id
_entity.type
_entity.pdbx_description
1 polymer ?
#
loop_
_entity_poly.entity_id
_entity_poly.type
_entity_poly.pdbx_seq_one_letter_code
_entity_poly.pdbx_strand_id
1 'polypeptide(L)'
;MRTIASDRLLLRPWRDEDADFLLDLESRWEVVRFLGAQPTIMNNREDALASIARRCAIDDPIHGIWAITTAADGRLVGNLLLKPIPLSAGEPAGGPTDVEIGWHLHPDAWGHGYATEAAAAVLDDAFSRGLARVIAVTDPDNHASQAVCRRLGMTHFGQTTRYYDTPNELFEKLAS
;
A
#
# COMPACT_ATOMS: atom_id res chain seq x y z
N MET A 1 14.86 -2.18 4.78
CA MET A 1 13.50 -1.83 5.24
C MET A 1 13.35 -2.01 6.76
N ARG A 2 12.84 -1.00 7.47
CA ARG A 2 12.65 -0.99 8.95
C ARG A 2 11.31 -1.60 9.38
N THR A 3 11.15 -1.83 10.68
CA THR A 3 9.89 -2.25 11.30
C THR A 3 9.17 -1.06 11.92
N ILE A 4 7.85 -0.96 11.74
CA ILE A 4 6.97 0.09 12.29
C ILE A 4 5.90 -0.60 13.14
N ALA A 5 5.63 -0.08 14.33
CA ALA A 5 4.64 -0.63 15.25
C ALA A 5 3.48 0.34 15.46
N SER A 6 2.33 -0.23 15.79
CA SER A 6 1.12 0.46 16.25
C SER A 6 0.53 -0.31 17.43
N ASP A 7 -0.64 0.11 17.93
CA ASP A 7 -1.27 -0.52 19.09
C ASP A 7 -1.55 -2.01 18.90
N ARG A 8 -2.02 -2.43 17.72
CA ARG A 8 -2.42 -3.82 17.45
C ARG A 8 -1.60 -4.48 16.35
N LEU A 9 -0.81 -3.72 15.58
CA LEU A 9 -0.13 -4.21 14.39
C LEU A 9 1.39 -3.95 14.41
N LEU A 10 2.11 -4.83 13.73
CA LEU A 10 3.51 -4.70 13.38
C LEU A 10 3.64 -4.74 11.86
N LEU A 11 4.23 -3.69 11.29
CA LEU A 11 4.63 -3.63 9.88
C LEU A 11 6.11 -3.98 9.80
N ARG A 12 6.43 -5.10 9.15
CA ARG A 12 7.80 -5.63 9.10
C ARG A 12 8.21 -5.97 7.68
N PRO A 13 9.53 -6.15 7.43
CA PRO A 13 9.98 -6.74 6.18
C PRO A 13 9.33 -8.10 5.93
N TRP A 14 9.07 -8.38 4.66
CA TRP A 14 8.66 -9.70 4.19
C TRP A 14 9.79 -10.72 4.40
N ARG A 15 9.40 -11.99 4.51
CA ARG A 15 10.30 -13.13 4.60
C ARG A 15 9.85 -14.21 3.63
N ASP A 16 10.77 -15.07 3.19
CA ASP A 16 10.44 -16.14 2.26
C ASP A 16 9.39 -17.11 2.83
N GLU A 17 9.30 -17.25 4.15
CA GLU A 17 8.26 -18.05 4.81
C GLU A 17 6.84 -17.47 4.65
N ASP A 18 6.71 -16.18 4.31
CA ASP A 18 5.41 -15.54 4.10
C ASP A 18 4.82 -15.79 2.70
N ALA A 19 5.55 -16.51 1.83
CA ALA A 19 5.18 -16.70 0.43
C ALA A 19 3.79 -17.34 0.26
N ASP A 20 3.42 -18.28 1.14
CA ASP A 20 2.13 -18.96 1.07
C ASP A 20 0.98 -18.00 1.41
N PHE A 21 1.19 -17.11 2.39
CA PHE A 21 0.21 -16.06 2.71
C PHE A 21 0.11 -15.03 1.58
N LEU A 22 1.23 -14.61 1.00
CA LEU A 22 1.22 -13.66 -0.11
C LEU A 22 0.48 -14.23 -1.33
N LEU A 23 0.72 -15.51 -1.65
CA LEU A 23 0.00 -16.22 -2.70
C LEU A 23 -1.49 -16.28 -2.41
N ASP A 24 -1.90 -16.67 -1.20
CA ASP A 24 -3.32 -16.69 -0.83
C ASP A 24 -3.96 -15.29 -0.91
N LEU A 25 -3.26 -14.26 -0.46
CA LEU A 25 -3.73 -12.87 -0.53
C LEU A 25 -3.92 -12.39 -1.98
N GLU A 26 -2.91 -12.55 -2.83
CA GLU A 26 -2.89 -11.96 -4.18
C GLU A 26 -3.44 -12.88 -5.27
N SER A 27 -3.79 -14.13 -4.95
CA SER A 27 -4.58 -15.00 -5.83
C SER A 27 -6.08 -14.67 -5.82
N ARG A 28 -6.54 -13.84 -4.87
CA ARG A 28 -7.95 -13.46 -4.70
C ARG A 28 -8.32 -12.28 -5.57
N TRP A 29 -9.26 -12.48 -6.47
CA TRP A 29 -9.76 -11.41 -7.34
C TRP A 29 -10.35 -10.24 -6.55
N GLU A 30 -11.08 -10.50 -5.45
CA GLU A 30 -11.64 -9.44 -4.61
C GLU A 30 -10.57 -8.54 -3.96
N VAL A 31 -9.32 -9.01 -3.86
CA VAL A 31 -8.17 -8.24 -3.35
C VAL A 31 -7.49 -7.47 -4.49
N VAL A 32 -7.25 -8.12 -5.64
CA VAL A 32 -6.41 -7.54 -6.70
C VAL A 32 -7.16 -6.79 -7.80
N ARG A 33 -8.48 -6.91 -7.90
CA ARG A 33 -9.28 -6.36 -9.03
C ARG A 33 -9.16 -4.85 -9.27
N PHE A 34 -8.65 -4.10 -8.28
CA PHE A 34 -8.46 -2.64 -8.35
C PHE A 34 -6.99 -2.24 -8.52
N LEU A 35 -6.10 -3.19 -8.78
CA LEU A 35 -4.66 -2.94 -8.82
C LEU A 35 -4.18 -2.70 -10.25
N GLY A 36 -3.91 -1.42 -10.54
CA GLY A 36 -3.42 -0.96 -11.85
C GLY A 36 -4.47 -1.11 -12.96
N ALA A 37 -4.07 -0.78 -14.19
CA ALA A 37 -4.96 -0.84 -15.35
C ALA A 37 -5.33 -2.27 -15.79
N GLN A 38 -4.48 -3.26 -15.49
CA GLN A 38 -4.66 -4.67 -15.88
C GLN A 38 -4.42 -5.58 -14.66
N PRO A 39 -5.38 -5.66 -13.72
CA PRO A 39 -5.25 -6.46 -12.53
C PRO A 39 -5.06 -7.94 -12.88
N THR A 40 -4.07 -8.57 -12.25
CA THR A 40 -3.73 -9.98 -12.46
C THR A 40 -3.56 -10.67 -11.12
N ILE A 41 -4.14 -11.86 -10.98
CA ILE A 41 -3.97 -12.69 -9.79
C ILE A 41 -2.59 -13.35 -9.76
N MET A 42 -2.07 -13.56 -8.57
CA MET A 42 -0.88 -14.38 -8.34
C MET A 42 -1.24 -15.86 -8.50
N ASN A 43 -0.42 -16.62 -9.25
CA ASN A 43 -0.79 -17.98 -9.66
C ASN A 43 0.01 -19.07 -8.94
N ASN A 44 1.21 -18.75 -8.44
CA ASN A 44 2.09 -19.75 -7.84
C ASN A 44 3.01 -19.14 -6.78
N ARG A 45 3.65 -20.04 -6.01
CA ARG A 45 4.53 -19.68 -4.89
C ARG A 45 5.86 -19.06 -5.36
N GLU A 46 6.32 -19.37 -6.56
CA GLU A 46 7.54 -18.78 -7.13
C GLU A 46 7.34 -17.28 -7.41
N ASP A 47 6.19 -16.90 -7.97
CA ASP A 47 5.79 -15.50 -8.16
C ASP A 47 5.73 -14.75 -6.82
N ALA A 48 5.24 -15.42 -5.77
CA ALA A 48 5.19 -14.88 -4.41
C ALA A 48 6.59 -14.62 -3.85
N LEU A 49 7.49 -15.60 -3.94
CA LEU A 49 8.89 -15.46 -3.52
C LEU A 49 9.60 -14.35 -4.30
N ALA A 50 9.42 -14.30 -5.62
CA ALA A 50 9.98 -13.24 -6.44
C ALA A 50 9.44 -11.86 -6.02
N SER A 51 8.14 -11.77 -5.71
CA SER A 51 7.49 -10.55 -5.20
C SER A 51 8.07 -10.13 -3.86
N ILE A 52 8.25 -11.06 -2.92
CA ILE A 52 8.91 -10.82 -1.63
C ILE A 52 10.34 -10.31 -1.83
N ALA A 53 11.13 -10.95 -2.71
CA ALA A 53 12.49 -10.51 -3.02
C ALA A 53 12.52 -9.05 -3.54
N ARG A 54 11.60 -8.68 -4.46
CA ARG A 54 11.48 -7.29 -4.95
C ARG A 54 11.11 -6.31 -3.84
N ARG A 55 10.20 -6.68 -2.93
CA ARG A 55 9.78 -5.84 -1.80
C ARG A 55 10.93 -5.62 -0.82
N CYS A 56 11.72 -6.67 -0.54
CA CYS A 56 12.87 -6.61 0.35
C CYS A 56 14.08 -5.88 -0.25
N ALA A 57 14.19 -5.86 -1.59
CA ALA A 57 15.23 -5.13 -2.30
C ALA A 57 15.04 -3.60 -2.32
N ILE A 58 13.92 -3.09 -1.78
CA ILE A 58 13.73 -1.64 -1.60
C ILE A 58 14.70 -1.15 -0.52
N ASP A 59 15.76 -0.49 -0.97
CA ASP A 59 16.79 0.13 -0.14
C ASP A 59 16.58 1.64 -0.09
N ASP A 60 15.67 2.07 0.80
CA ASP A 60 15.33 3.47 1.01
C ASP A 60 15.05 3.71 2.51
N PRO A 61 15.49 4.85 3.08
CA PRO A 61 15.30 5.15 4.49
C PRO A 61 13.85 5.41 4.89
N ILE A 62 12.96 5.71 3.95
CA ILE A 62 11.55 6.06 4.16
C ILE A 62 10.63 5.04 3.48
N HIS A 63 10.85 4.75 2.20
CA HIS A 63 10.00 3.89 1.38
C HIS A 63 10.08 2.41 1.76
N GLY A 64 9.03 1.65 1.43
CA GLY A 64 8.95 0.23 1.69
C GLY A 64 7.63 -0.40 1.28
N ILE A 65 7.61 -1.73 1.27
CA ILE A 65 6.40 -2.54 1.16
C ILE A 65 6.45 -3.55 2.29
N TRP A 66 5.65 -3.34 3.32
CA TRP A 66 5.66 -4.13 4.55
C TRP A 66 4.62 -5.23 4.53
N ALA A 67 4.95 -6.35 5.16
CA ALA A 67 3.95 -7.30 5.64
C ALA A 67 3.34 -6.73 6.93
N ILE A 68 2.02 -6.82 7.06
CA ILE A 68 1.30 -6.43 8.27
C ILE A 68 0.99 -7.69 9.07
N THR A 69 1.43 -7.73 10.32
CA THR A 69 1.06 -8.78 11.27
C THR A 69 0.36 -8.19 12.47
N THR A 70 -0.54 -8.95 13.10
CA THR A 70 -1.03 -8.64 14.45
C THR A 70 0.11 -8.72 15.47
N ALA A 71 0.13 -7.80 16.42
CA ALA A 71 1.15 -7.75 17.46
C ALA A 71 0.98 -8.87 18.51
N ALA A 72 -0.26 -9.34 18.73
CA ALA A 72 -0.58 -10.31 19.76
C ALA A 72 -0.08 -11.73 19.45
N ASP A 73 -0.24 -12.18 18.21
CA ASP A 73 -0.01 -13.57 17.79
C ASP A 73 0.78 -13.69 16.47
N GLY A 74 1.23 -12.58 15.88
CA GLY A 74 2.07 -12.58 14.68
C GLY A 74 1.34 -13.00 13.40
N ARG A 75 0.01 -13.09 13.41
CA ARG A 75 -0.79 -13.48 12.25
C ARG A 75 -0.69 -12.43 11.15
N LEU A 76 -0.35 -12.86 9.94
CA LEU A 76 -0.36 -12.02 8.75
C LEU A 76 -1.78 -11.60 8.40
N VAL A 77 -1.96 -10.30 8.11
CA VAL A 77 -3.28 -9.72 7.80
C VAL A 77 -3.31 -8.95 6.49
N GLY A 78 -2.15 -8.65 5.90
CA GLY A 78 -2.08 -7.92 4.65
C GLY A 78 -0.72 -7.28 4.40
N ASN A 79 -0.72 -6.25 3.57
CA ASN A 79 0.44 -5.48 3.22
C ASN A 79 0.13 -4.01 3.05
N LEU A 80 1.17 -3.20 3.20
CA LEU A 80 1.13 -1.76 2.99
C LEU A 80 2.35 -1.32 2.20
N LEU A 81 2.15 -0.48 1.20
CA LEU A 81 3.21 0.15 0.42
C LEU A 81 3.30 1.64 0.74
N LEU A 82 4.52 2.15 0.75
CA LEU A 82 4.86 3.56 0.68
C LEU A 82 6.04 3.71 -0.28
N LYS A 83 5.83 4.24 -1.48
CA LYS A 83 6.88 4.30 -2.52
C LYS A 83 6.59 5.39 -3.55
N PRO A 84 7.57 5.75 -4.40
CA PRO A 84 7.29 6.59 -5.57
C PRO A 84 6.19 5.98 -6.46
N ILE A 85 5.22 6.80 -6.86
CA ILE A 85 4.13 6.40 -7.75
C ILE A 85 4.53 6.60 -9.22
N PRO A 86 4.25 5.64 -10.13
CA PRO A 86 4.53 5.82 -11.55
C PRO A 86 3.55 6.80 -12.21
N LEU A 87 4.09 7.68 -13.05
CA LEU A 87 3.29 8.52 -13.94
C LEU A 87 2.74 7.71 -15.12
N SER A 88 1.56 8.12 -15.61
CA SER A 88 0.98 7.60 -16.85
C SER A 88 1.79 8.02 -18.08
N ALA A 89 1.69 7.24 -19.16
CA ALA A 89 2.28 7.54 -20.45
C ALA A 89 1.81 8.92 -20.96
N GLY A 90 2.77 9.75 -21.35
CA GLY A 90 2.52 11.11 -21.84
C GLY A 90 2.54 12.20 -20.77
N GLU A 91 2.60 11.85 -19.48
CA GLU A 91 2.87 12.85 -18.44
C GLU A 91 4.30 13.41 -18.59
N PRO A 92 4.51 14.71 -18.30
CA PRO A 92 5.84 15.32 -18.38
C PRO A 92 6.84 14.64 -17.45
N ALA A 93 7.98 14.22 -18.01
CA ALA A 93 9.10 13.72 -17.22
C ALA A 93 9.85 14.87 -16.52
N GLY A 94 10.48 14.58 -15.37
CA GLY A 94 11.42 15.49 -14.70
C GLY A 94 10.84 16.36 -13.59
N GLY A 95 9.56 16.21 -13.24
CA GLY A 95 8.99 16.78 -12.01
C GLY A 95 9.36 15.98 -10.75
N PRO A 96 9.08 16.52 -9.54
CA PRO A 96 9.20 15.76 -8.31
C PRO A 96 8.32 14.50 -8.38
N THR A 97 8.88 13.35 -8.03
CA THR A 97 8.11 12.11 -7.98
C THR A 97 7.25 12.09 -6.73
N ASP A 98 5.95 11.87 -6.93
CA ASP A 98 5.01 11.74 -5.82
C ASP A 98 5.19 10.41 -5.11
N VAL A 99 4.99 10.42 -3.79
CA VAL A 99 5.04 9.21 -2.96
C VAL A 99 3.61 8.79 -2.67
N GLU A 100 3.28 7.55 -3.04
CA GLU A 100 1.99 6.93 -2.74
C GLU A 100 2.04 6.11 -1.45
N ILE A 101 0.89 6.05 -0.78
CA ILE A 101 0.56 5.01 0.18
C ILE A 101 -0.57 4.13 -0.36
N GLY A 102 -0.50 2.82 -0.12
CA GLY A 102 -1.52 1.85 -0.52
C GLY A 102 -1.54 0.62 0.38
N TRP A 103 -2.64 -0.11 0.40
CA TRP A 103 -2.84 -1.26 1.30
C TRP A 103 -3.66 -2.36 0.64
N HIS A 104 -3.31 -3.61 0.94
CA HIS A 104 -4.07 -4.80 0.54
C HIS A 104 -4.17 -5.74 1.73
N LEU A 105 -5.39 -5.99 2.19
CA LEU A 105 -5.63 -6.83 3.35
C LEU A 105 -6.31 -8.13 2.92
N HIS A 106 -6.01 -9.21 3.64
CA HIS A 106 -6.75 -10.45 3.48
C HIS A 106 -8.22 -10.21 3.85
N PRO A 107 -9.21 -10.83 3.15
CA PRO A 107 -10.62 -10.63 3.45
C PRO A 107 -10.99 -10.84 4.92
N ASP A 108 -10.39 -11.83 5.59
CA ASP A 108 -10.60 -12.09 7.04
C ASP A 108 -10.15 -10.94 7.96
N ALA A 109 -9.34 -10.02 7.45
CA ALA A 109 -8.84 -8.85 8.17
C ALA A 109 -9.66 -7.58 7.88
N TRP A 110 -10.63 -7.62 6.96
CA TRP A 110 -11.48 -6.48 6.63
C TRP A 110 -12.45 -6.16 7.78
N GLY A 111 -12.90 -4.90 7.87
CA GLY A 111 -13.83 -4.45 8.91
C GLY A 111 -13.22 -4.26 10.31
N HIS A 112 -11.97 -4.68 10.55
CA HIS A 112 -11.29 -4.56 11.85
C HIS A 112 -10.54 -3.23 12.09
N GLY A 113 -10.53 -2.35 11.07
CA GLY A 113 -9.82 -1.07 11.09
C GLY A 113 -8.31 -1.15 10.82
N TYR A 114 -7.79 -2.34 10.50
CA TYR A 114 -6.34 -2.56 10.36
C TYR A 114 -5.69 -1.75 9.24
N ALA A 115 -6.37 -1.54 8.10
CA ALA A 115 -5.84 -0.72 7.01
C ALA A 115 -5.59 0.72 7.47
N THR A 116 -6.57 1.31 8.17
CA THR A 116 -6.46 2.67 8.72
C THR A 116 -5.36 2.76 9.76
N GLU A 117 -5.28 1.82 10.70
CA GLU A 117 -4.24 1.83 11.74
C GLU A 117 -2.83 1.67 11.17
N ALA A 118 -2.63 0.70 10.26
CA ALA A 118 -1.34 0.46 9.62
C ALA A 118 -0.90 1.68 8.80
N ALA A 119 -1.81 2.29 8.04
CA ALA A 119 -1.50 3.45 7.23
C ALA A 119 -1.22 4.70 8.07
N ALA A 120 -1.94 4.91 9.18
CA ALA A 120 -1.64 6.00 10.11
C ALA A 120 -0.21 5.89 10.66
N ALA A 121 0.18 4.70 11.16
CA ALA A 121 1.52 4.48 11.70
C ALA A 121 2.63 4.72 10.67
N VAL A 122 2.41 4.34 9.41
CA VAL A 122 3.38 4.56 8.33
C VAL A 122 3.45 6.03 7.91
N LEU A 123 2.31 6.72 7.84
CA LEU A 123 2.27 8.16 7.56
C LEU A 123 3.00 8.96 8.64
N ASP A 124 2.74 8.66 9.92
CA ASP A 124 3.38 9.34 11.04
C ASP A 124 4.91 9.13 11.01
N ASP A 125 5.37 7.90 10.83
CA ASP A 125 6.80 7.61 10.73
C ASP A 125 7.42 8.25 9.47
N ALA A 126 6.74 8.24 8.32
CA ALA A 126 7.26 8.84 7.10
C ALA A 126 7.35 10.38 7.17
N PHE A 127 6.36 11.04 7.76
CA PHE A 127 6.40 12.49 7.99
C PHE A 127 7.45 12.88 9.03
N SER A 128 7.63 12.09 10.09
CA SER A 128 8.71 12.29 11.06
C SER A 128 10.12 12.23 10.43
N ARG A 129 10.23 11.59 9.26
CA ARG A 129 11.47 11.43 8.48
C ARG A 129 11.60 12.44 7.33
N GLY A 130 10.68 13.39 7.22
CA GLY A 130 10.80 14.53 6.31
C GLY A 130 10.02 14.44 5.01
N LEU A 131 9.13 13.44 4.81
CA LEU A 131 8.14 13.58 3.75
C LEU A 131 7.20 14.74 4.10
N ALA A 132 6.98 15.64 3.15
CA ALA A 132 6.04 16.76 3.31
C ALA A 132 4.63 16.42 2.81
N ARG A 133 4.52 15.42 1.92
CA ARG A 133 3.29 15.08 1.20
C ARG A 133 3.29 13.61 0.81
N VAL A 134 2.16 12.95 1.01
CA VAL A 134 1.87 11.58 0.55
C VAL A 134 0.51 11.58 -0.13
N ILE A 135 0.40 10.89 -1.25
CA ILE A 135 -0.86 10.71 -1.97
C ILE A 135 -1.37 9.27 -1.83
N ALA A 136 -2.66 9.08 -2.09
CA ALA A 136 -3.23 7.77 -2.36
C ALA A 136 -4.08 7.90 -3.62
N VAL A 137 -3.96 6.94 -4.53
CA VAL A 137 -4.84 6.82 -5.69
C VAL A 137 -5.67 5.56 -5.55
N THR A 138 -6.95 5.66 -5.87
CA THR A 138 -7.86 4.51 -5.77
C THR A 138 -8.72 4.44 -7.01
N ASP A 139 -9.04 3.23 -7.47
CA ASP A 139 -10.09 3.02 -8.46
C ASP A 139 -11.41 3.71 -8.02
N PRO A 140 -12.15 4.37 -8.94
CA PRO A 140 -13.41 5.06 -8.63
C PRO A 140 -14.46 4.19 -7.94
N ASP A 141 -14.49 2.88 -8.22
CA ASP A 141 -15.42 1.92 -7.63
C ASP A 141 -14.90 1.31 -6.32
N ASN A 142 -13.66 1.58 -5.94
CA ASN A 142 -13.07 1.09 -4.70
C ASN A 142 -13.42 1.98 -3.49
N HIS A 143 -14.71 2.04 -3.16
CA HIS A 143 -15.22 2.85 -2.06
C HIS A 143 -14.63 2.46 -0.69
N ALA A 144 -14.22 1.20 -0.50
CA ALA A 144 -13.58 0.75 0.73
C ALA A 144 -12.23 1.44 0.95
N SER A 145 -11.38 1.50 -0.08
CA SER A 145 -10.10 2.20 -0.03
C SER A 145 -10.29 3.71 0.15
N GLN A 146 -11.23 4.31 -0.58
CA GLN A 146 -11.58 5.73 -0.39
C GLN A 146 -12.04 6.03 1.05
N ALA A 147 -12.78 5.12 1.67
CA ALA A 147 -13.21 5.28 3.06
C ALA A 147 -12.02 5.20 4.05
N VAL A 148 -10.97 4.44 3.75
CA VAL A 148 -9.72 4.46 4.53
C VAL A 148 -9.00 5.81 4.35
N CYS A 149 -8.88 6.32 3.12
CA CYS A 149 -8.29 7.65 2.86
C CYS A 149 -8.99 8.75 3.67
N ARG A 150 -10.32 8.75 3.70
CA ARG A 150 -11.12 9.71 4.49
C ARG A 150 -10.86 9.59 6.00
N ARG A 151 -10.77 8.37 6.54
CA ARG A 151 -10.47 8.14 7.96
C ARG A 151 -9.04 8.57 8.33
N LEU A 152 -8.11 8.48 7.40
CA LEU A 152 -6.74 9.00 7.55
C LEU A 152 -6.67 10.53 7.47
N GLY A 153 -7.79 11.22 7.22
CA GLY A 153 -7.83 12.67 7.07
C GLY A 153 -7.14 13.15 5.79
N MET A 154 -7.14 12.35 4.73
CA MET A 154 -6.65 12.76 3.42
C MET A 154 -7.72 13.62 2.72
N THR A 155 -7.29 14.69 2.05
CA THR A 155 -8.13 15.55 1.22
C THR A 155 -8.37 14.90 -0.14
N HIS A 156 -9.62 14.83 -0.59
CA HIS A 156 -10.00 14.31 -1.91
C HIS A 156 -9.92 15.44 -2.96
N PHE A 157 -9.18 15.20 -4.04
CA PHE A 157 -8.96 16.16 -5.14
C PHE A 157 -9.76 15.82 -6.41
N GLY A 158 -10.61 14.80 -6.36
CA GLY A 158 -11.36 14.30 -7.51
C GLY A 158 -10.55 13.35 -8.39
N GLN A 159 -11.02 13.16 -9.62
CA GLN A 159 -10.44 12.21 -10.55
C GLN A 159 -9.16 12.73 -11.21
N THR A 160 -8.21 11.83 -11.41
CA THR A 160 -6.94 12.06 -12.11
C THR A 160 -6.62 10.89 -13.03
N THR A 161 -5.95 11.18 -14.14
CA THR A 161 -5.38 10.17 -15.06
C THR A 161 -3.86 10.17 -15.05
N ARG A 162 -3.24 10.92 -14.12
CA ARG A 162 -1.78 11.14 -14.08
C ARG A 162 -0.97 9.92 -13.67
N TYR A 163 -1.60 8.89 -13.10
CA TYR A 163 -0.93 7.72 -12.54
C TYR A 163 -1.53 6.42 -13.08
N TYR A 164 -0.69 5.39 -13.21
CA TYR A 164 -1.07 4.02 -13.56
C TYR A 164 -1.83 3.82 -14.89
N ASP A 165 -1.82 4.78 -15.80
CA ASP A 165 -2.50 4.69 -17.10
C ASP A 165 -4.01 4.40 -17.00
N THR A 166 -4.64 4.81 -15.89
CA THR A 166 -6.06 4.57 -15.62
C THR A 166 -6.67 5.73 -14.82
N PRO A 167 -7.98 6.01 -14.95
CA PRO A 167 -8.68 6.95 -14.07
C PRO A 167 -8.61 6.50 -12.61
N ASN A 168 -8.23 7.41 -11.71
CA ASN A 168 -8.18 7.18 -10.28
C ASN A 168 -8.80 8.36 -9.53
N GLU A 169 -9.37 8.11 -8.35
CA GLU A 169 -9.64 9.14 -7.36
C GLU A 169 -8.33 9.50 -6.63
N LEU A 170 -8.02 10.80 -6.54
CA LEU A 170 -6.81 11.30 -5.91
C LEU A 170 -7.08 11.79 -4.48
N PHE A 171 -6.31 11.27 -3.54
CA PHE A 171 -6.28 11.72 -2.16
C PHE A 171 -4.88 12.20 -1.79
N GLU A 172 -4.79 13.20 -0.91
CA GLU A 172 -3.52 13.76 -0.45
C GLU A 172 -3.54 14.00 1.06
N LYS A 173 -2.39 13.76 1.69
CA LYS A 173 -2.11 14.20 3.05
C LYS A 173 -0.80 14.98 3.08
N LEU A 174 -0.83 16.13 3.73
CA LEU A 174 0.36 16.93 4.04
C LEU A 174 0.86 16.58 5.43
N ALA A 175 2.16 16.72 5.66
CA ALA A 175 2.73 16.72 6.99
C ALA A 175 2.12 17.89 7.79
N SER A 176 1.67 17.60 9.01
CA SER A 176 1.09 18.57 9.94
C SER A 176 2.16 19.38 10.66
#